data_AF-A0A852TVV7-F1
#
_entry.id   AF-A0A852TVV7-F1
#
_cell.length_a   1.000
_cell.length_b   1.000
_cell.length_c   1.000
_cell.angle_alpha   90.00
_cell.angle_beta   90.00
_cell.angle_gamma   90.00
#
_symmetry.space_group_name_H-M   'P 1'
#
loop_
_entity.id
_entity.type
_entity.pdbx_description
1 polymer ?
#
loop_
_entity_poly.entity_id
_entity_poly.type
_entity_poly.pdbx_seq_one_letter_code
_entity_poly.pdbx_strand_id
1 'polypeptide(L)' 'MSAQPVPDWLVPPPDGFTADDLDRLPDLPPHTQRIDGSLVFASPQKLFHMLTVHLLGQGLRAAFRPVCGCGGR' A
#
# COMPACT_ATOMS: atom_id res chain seq x y z
N MET A 1 6.65 34.53 11.07
CA MET A 1 6.34 33.09 10.92
C MET A 1 7.58 32.40 10.42
N SER A 2 8.16 31.47 11.18
CA SER A 2 9.22 30.59 10.68
C SER A 2 8.58 29.37 10.02
N ALA A 3 9.10 28.94 8.88
CA ALA A 3 8.65 27.71 8.23
C ALA A 3 9.13 26.49 9.04
N GLN A 4 8.27 25.47 9.16
CA GLN A 4 8.67 24.18 9.71
C GLN A 4 9.57 23.45 8.72
N PRO A 5 10.58 22.68 9.19
CA PRO A 5 11.38 21.85 8.32
C PRO A 5 10.51 20.79 7.64
N VAL A 6 10.74 20.58 6.35
CA VAL A 6 10.10 19.50 5.60
C VAL A 6 10.85 18.18 5.83
N PRO A 7 10.17 17.03 5.81
CA PRO A 7 10.83 15.73 5.93
C PRO A 7 11.79 15.47 4.77
N ASP A 8 12.91 14.81 5.05
CA ASP A 8 13.95 14.53 4.06
C ASP A 8 13.44 13.67 2.89
N TRP A 9 12.50 12.74 3.17
CA TRP A 9 11.92 11.88 2.15
C TRP A 9 11.04 12.62 1.14
N LEU A 10 10.73 13.90 1.35
CA LEU A 10 10.02 14.72 0.37
C LEU A 10 10.88 15.01 -0.86
N VAL A 11 12.20 14.92 -0.73
CA VAL A 11 13.16 15.06 -1.83
C VAL A 11 13.65 13.66 -2.22
N PRO A 12 13.29 13.16 -3.42
CA PRO A 12 13.71 11.83 -3.83
C PRO A 12 15.22 11.74 -4.06
N PRO A 13 15.85 10.59 -3.74
CA PRO A 13 17.22 10.30 -4.14
C PRO A 13 17.39 10.38 -5.67
N PRO A 14 18.61 10.65 -6.19
CA PRO A 14 18.87 10.71 -7.62
C PRO A 14 18.47 9.44 -8.38
N ASP A 15 18.70 8.27 -7.77
CA ASP A 15 18.36 6.95 -8.34
C ASP A 15 16.94 6.48 -7.95
N GLY A 16 16.18 7.33 -7.24
CA GLY A 16 14.88 7.02 -6.67
C GLY A 16 14.94 6.16 -5.41
N PHE A 17 13.76 5.95 -4.81
CA PHE A 17 13.60 5.10 -3.63
C PHE A 17 13.59 3.62 -4.01
N THR A 18 14.26 2.82 -3.19
CA THR A 18 14.21 1.36 -3.23
C THR A 18 13.06 0.84 -2.34
N ALA A 19 12.82 -0.47 -2.37
CA ALA A 19 11.86 -1.10 -1.46
C ALA A 19 12.35 -1.01 0.00
N ASP A 20 13.64 -1.28 0.24
CA ASP A 20 14.26 -1.23 1.56
C ASP A 20 14.20 0.16 2.20
N ASP A 21 14.24 1.23 1.39
CA ASP A 21 14.07 2.59 1.90
C ASP A 21 12.68 2.77 2.51
N LEU A 22 11.63 2.22 1.88
CA LEU A 22 10.26 2.34 2.35
C LEU A 22 10.07 1.75 3.76
N ASP A 23 10.81 0.68 4.09
CA ASP A 23 10.77 0.03 5.41
C ASP A 23 11.49 0.83 6.50
N ARG A 24 12.38 1.77 6.12
CA ARG A 24 13.23 2.53 7.05
C ARG A 24 12.84 4.00 7.19
N LEU A 25 12.09 4.54 6.22
CA LEU A 25 11.71 5.94 6.21
C LEU A 25 10.79 6.29 7.40
N PRO A 26 11.17 7.25 8.24
CA PRO A 26 10.37 7.65 9.38
C PRO A 26 9.16 8.47 8.94
N ASP A 27 8.06 8.36 9.70
CA ASP A 27 6.90 9.24 9.61
C ASP A 27 6.26 9.32 8.20
N LEU A 28 6.33 8.24 7.43
CA LEU A 28 5.62 8.16 6.16
C LEU A 28 4.10 8.18 6.37
N PRO A 29 3.35 8.87 5.51
CA PRO A 29 1.90 8.75 5.50
C PRO A 29 1.45 7.28 5.39
N PRO A 30 0.36 6.89 6.07
CA PRO A 30 -0.17 5.54 5.95
C PRO A 30 -0.44 5.16 4.49
N HIS A 31 -0.23 3.90 4.16
CA HIS A 31 -0.41 3.36 2.80
C HIS A 31 0.44 4.06 1.73
N THR A 32 1.62 4.55 2.08
CA THR A 32 2.62 4.98 1.09
C THR A 32 3.07 3.77 0.28
N GLN A 33 3.13 3.94 -1.04
CA GLN A 33 3.62 2.95 -1.97
C GLN A 33 4.83 3.48 -2.72
N ARG A 34 5.66 2.56 -3.21
CA ARG A 34 6.80 2.86 -4.07
C ARG A 34 6.54 2.34 -5.48
N ILE A 35 6.46 3.24 -6.45
CA ILE A 35 6.27 2.92 -7.87
C ILE A 35 7.40 3.60 -8.63
N ASP A 36 8.20 2.81 -9.35
CA ASP A 36 9.29 3.30 -10.21
C ASP A 36 10.24 4.31 -9.54
N GLY A 37 10.61 4.06 -8.28
CA GLY A 37 11.49 4.94 -7.51
C GLY A 37 10.81 6.17 -6.90
N SER A 38 9.52 6.37 -7.13
CA SER A 38 8.73 7.47 -6.57
C SER A 38 7.81 7.01 -5.43
N LEU A 39 7.62 7.88 -4.43
CA LEU A 39 6.63 7.67 -3.38
C LEU A 39 5.25 8.14 -3.86
N VAL A 40 4.26 7.27 -3.70
CA VAL A 40 2.86 7.53 -4.02
C VAL A 40 2.03 7.41 -2.74
N PHE A 41 1.29 8.47 -2.44
CA PHE A 41 0.47 8.56 -1.23
C PHE A 41 -0.99 8.24 -1.54
N ALA A 42 -1.65 7.57 -0.61
CA ALA A 42 -3.06 7.28 -0.74
C ALA A 42 -3.89 8.58 -0.75
N SER A 43 -4.78 8.69 -1.72
CA SER A 43 -5.86 9.69 -1.73
C SER A 43 -7.03 9.19 -0.87
N PRO A 44 -7.86 10.08 -0.28
CA PRO A 44 -9.08 9.66 0.40
C PRO A 44 -9.93 8.71 -0.45
N GLN A 45 -10.27 7.55 0.12
CA GLN A 45 -11.04 6.53 -0.60
C GLN A 45 -12.50 6.96 -0.75
N LYS A 46 -12.98 7.02 -2.00
CA LYS A 46 -14.39 7.30 -2.30
C LYS A 46 -15.28 6.12 -1.96
N LEU A 47 -16.57 6.36 -1.74
CA LEU A 47 -17.57 5.32 -1.46
C LEU A 47 -17.54 4.19 -2.51
N PHE A 48 -17.42 4.54 -3.79
CA PHE A 48 -17.30 3.55 -4.88
C PHE A 48 -16.09 2.63 -4.71
N HIS A 49 -14.92 3.18 -4.34
CA HIS A 49 -13.71 2.38 -4.10
C HIS A 49 -13.90 1.42 -2.92
N MET A 50 -14.42 1.93 -1.80
CA MET A 50 -14.68 1.10 -0.61
C MET A 50 -15.66 -0.03 -0.89
N LEU A 51 -16.77 0.27 -1.59
CA LEU A 51 -17.77 -0.74 -1.95
C LEU A 51 -17.22 -1.79 -2.92
N THR A 52 -16.43 -1.36 -3.90
CA THR A 52 -15.79 -2.26 -4.88
C THR A 52 -14.83 -3.23 -4.18
N VAL A 53 -13.92 -2.73 -3.33
CA VAL A 53 -12.98 -3.56 -2.58
C VAL A 53 -13.72 -4.52 -1.64
N HIS A 54 -14.78 -4.06 -0.99
CA HIS A 54 -15.59 -4.88 -0.10
C HIS A 54 -16.26 -6.04 -0.84
N LEU A 55 -17.01 -5.77 -1.90
CA LEU A 55 -17.74 -6.79 -2.66
C LEU A 55 -16.79 -7.75 -3.38
N LEU A 56 -15.68 -7.24 -3.95
CA LEU A 56 -14.64 -8.08 -4.55
C LEU A 56 -14.04 -9.03 -3.51
N GLY A 57 -13.68 -8.50 -2.33
CA GLY A 57 -13.13 -9.29 -1.24
C GLY A 57 -14.10 -10.36 -0.73
N GLN A 58 -15.41 -10.09 -0.69
CA GLN A 58 -16.41 -11.10 -0.37
C GLN A 58 -16.48 -12.20 -1.44
N GLY A 59 -16.56 -11.82 -2.72
CA GLY A 59 -16.64 -12.76 -3.83
C GLY A 59 -15.43 -13.68 -3.90
N LEU A 60 -14.22 -13.14 -3.72
CA LEU A 60 -12.98 -13.92 -3.70
C LEU A 60 -12.95 -14.96 -2.57
N ARG A 61 -13.41 -14.60 -1.36
CA ARG A 61 -13.49 -15.53 -0.23
C ARG A 61 -14.49 -16.66 -0.48
N ALA A 62 -15.61 -16.35 -1.11
CA ALA A 62 -16.62 -17.35 -1.47
C ALA A 62 -16.14 -18.28 -2.60
N ALA A 63 -15.40 -17.74 -3.58
CA ALA A 63 -14.86 -18.50 -4.71
C ALA A 63 -13.69 -19.41 -4.31
N PHE A 64 -12.90 -18.99 -3.31
CA PHE A 64 -11.83 -19.82 -2.78
C PHE A 64 -12.43 -20.96 -1.92
N ARG A 65 -12.67 -22.12 -2.54
CA ARG A 65 -12.85 -23.37 -1.80
C ARG A 65 -11.48 -23.87 -1.37
N PRO A 66 -11.18 -23.99 -0.07
CA PRO A 66 -10.02 -24.78 0.33
C PRO A 66 -10.24 -26.18 -0.25
N VAL A 67 -9.28 -26.67 -1.02
CA VAL A 67 -9.23 -28.09 -1.34
C VAL A 67 -9.07 -28.76 0.02
N CYS A 68 -10.15 -29.35 0.54
CA CYS A 68 -10.01 -30.37 1.58
C CYS A 68 -9.11 -31.41 0.94
N GLY A 69 -7.85 -31.46 1.38
CA GLY A 69 -6.94 -32.50 0.94
C GLY A 69 -7.58 -33.82 1.32
N CYS A 70 -8.15 -34.52 0.33
CA CYS A 70 -8.40 -35.94 0.45
C CYS A 70 -7.01 -36.61 0.51
N GLY A 71 -6.40 -36.57 1.69
CA GLY A 71 -5.33 -37.47 2.08
C GLY A 71 -5.98 -38.78 2.50
N GLY A 72 -5.79 -39.81 1.68
CA GLY A 72 -6.51 -41.07 1.76
C GLY A 72 -6.34 -41.81 3.09
N ARG A 73 -7.46 -42.32 3.58
CA ARG A 73 -7.74 -43.76 3.67
C ARG A 73 -9.24 -43.98 3.54
#